data_AF-A0A660YLD2-F1
#
_entry.id   AF-A0A660YLD2-F1
#
_cell.length_a   1.000
_cell.length_b   1.000
_cell.length_c   1.000
_cell.angle_alpha   90.00
_cell.angle_beta   90.00
_cell.angle_gamma   90.00
#
_symmetry.space_group_name_H-M   'P 1'
#
loop_
_entity.id
_entity.type
_entity.pdbx_description
1 polymer ?
#
loop_
_entity_poly.entity_id
_entity_poly.type
_entity_poly.pdbx_seq_one_letter_code
_entity_poly.pdbx_strand_id
1 'polypeptide(L)'
;MRNTIIKLFGAIIVICVVLVFIYRQQQLNKIPYEKILLNASDEYAKIVIPPRPGIYGITITGEIIKPLIFSIIGKATVTALDWERLDSRAVVKVTAKIDERGRLTITEMRSGGHTEAGLLISEALQTWIYAPYKTGTIKFFFNLPSKGRKLIIDLSGLKRKNDIPPEKPIYDGRLYFINGIRTEDVGIGTFL
;
A
#
# COMPACT_ATOMS: atom_id res chain seq x y z
N MET A 1 4.88 -12.03 -58.66
CA MET A 1 5.06 -13.48 -58.41
C MET A 1 5.68 -13.81 -57.05
N ARG A 2 6.66 -13.05 -56.52
CA ARG A 2 7.32 -13.39 -55.24
C ARG A 2 6.39 -13.41 -54.01
N ASN A 3 5.45 -12.47 -53.91
CA ASN A 3 4.51 -12.39 -52.78
C ASN A 3 3.43 -13.48 -52.78
N THR A 4 3.07 -14.02 -53.96
CA THR A 4 2.13 -15.14 -54.06
C THR A 4 2.78 -16.45 -53.62
N ILE A 5 4.05 -16.66 -53.93
CA ILE A 5 4.82 -17.85 -53.51
C ILE A 5 4.97 -17.89 -51.98
N ILE A 6 5.27 -16.75 -51.34
CA ILE A 6 5.43 -16.67 -49.87
C ILE A 6 4.10 -16.96 -49.16
N LYS A 7 2.97 -16.43 -49.67
CA LYS A 7 1.64 -16.71 -49.11
C LYS A 7 1.24 -18.19 -49.27
N LEU A 8 1.61 -18.82 -50.39
CA LEU A 8 1.37 -20.24 -50.63
C LEU A 8 2.17 -21.11 -49.65
N PHE A 9 3.45 -20.80 -49.45
CA PHE A 9 4.30 -21.50 -48.48
C PHE A 9 3.80 -21.35 -47.05
N GLY A 10 3.37 -20.14 -46.66
CA GLY A 10 2.76 -19.91 -45.35
C GLY A 10 1.49 -20.74 -45.12
N ALA A 11 0.61 -20.83 -46.12
CA ALA A 11 -0.60 -21.64 -46.04
C ALA A 11 -0.28 -23.14 -45.91
N ILE A 12 0.71 -23.65 -46.66
CA ILE A 12 1.14 -25.04 -46.58
C ILE A 12 1.68 -25.39 -45.19
N ILE A 13 2.48 -24.50 -44.60
CA ILE A 13 3.04 -24.72 -43.24
C ILE A 13 1.92 -24.80 -42.21
N VAL A 14 0.93 -23.91 -42.26
CA VAL A 14 -0.20 -23.92 -41.32
C VAL A 14 -1.01 -25.22 -41.46
N ILE A 15 -1.26 -25.68 -42.68
CA ILE A 15 -1.96 -26.95 -42.93
C ILE A 15 -1.17 -28.13 -42.35
N CYS A 16 0.15 -28.18 -42.54
CA CYS A 16 1.00 -29.23 -41.96
C CYS A 16 0.94 -29.23 -40.43
N VAL A 17 0.98 -28.07 -39.78
CA VAL A 17 0.88 -27.97 -38.30
C VAL A 17 -0.47 -28.50 -37.81
N VAL A 18 -1.56 -28.15 -38.48
CA VAL A 18 -2.91 -28.63 -38.12
C VAL A 18 -3.02 -30.14 -38.28
N LEU A 19 -2.47 -30.72 -39.37
CA LEU A 19 -2.48 -32.16 -39.60
C LEU A 19 -1.69 -32.93 -38.53
N VAL A 20 -0.52 -32.41 -38.12
CA VAL A 20 0.27 -33.01 -37.02
C VAL A 20 -0.52 -32.97 -35.71
N PHE A 21 -1.24 -31.89 -35.43
CA PHE A 21 -2.04 -31.77 -34.22
C PHE A 21 -3.21 -32.77 -34.18
N ILE A 22 -3.91 -32.93 -35.30
CA ILE A 22 -5.00 -33.92 -35.45
C ILE A 22 -4.45 -35.34 -35.26
N TYR A 23 -3.31 -35.65 -35.89
CA TYR A 23 -2.67 -36.97 -35.75
C TYR A 23 -2.28 -37.27 -34.30
N ARG A 24 -1.74 -36.28 -33.57
CA ARG A 24 -1.40 -36.43 -32.15
C ARG A 24 -2.63 -36.71 -31.29
N GLN A 25 -3.74 -36.01 -31.54
CA GLN A 25 -4.99 -36.24 -30.80
C GLN A 25 -5.57 -37.63 -31.05
N GLN A 26 -5.49 -38.13 -32.30
CA GLN A 26 -5.91 -39.49 -32.59
C GLN A 26 -5.06 -40.54 -31.87
N GLN A 27 -3.75 -40.31 -31.70
CA GLN A 27 -2.89 -41.22 -30.94
C GLN A 27 -3.23 -41.20 -29.44
N LEU A 28 -3.55 -40.03 -28.87
CA LEU A 28 -3.95 -39.92 -27.46
C LEU A 28 -5.29 -40.62 -27.20
N ASN A 29 -6.24 -40.53 -28.13
CA ASN A 29 -7.55 -41.19 -28.01
C ASN A 29 -7.48 -42.72 -28.20
N LYS A 30 -6.37 -43.26 -28.69
CA LYS A 30 -6.14 -44.72 -28.81
C LYS A 30 -5.56 -45.34 -27.54
N ILE A 31 -5.20 -44.54 -26.53
CA ILE A 31 -4.75 -45.08 -25.25
C ILE A 31 -5.97 -45.68 -24.54
N PRO A 32 -6.04 -47.01 -24.34
CA PRO A 32 -7.16 -47.61 -23.64
C PRO A 32 -7.19 -47.07 -22.21
N TYR A 33 -8.36 -46.56 -21.79
CA TYR A 33 -8.63 -46.19 -20.41
C TYR A 33 -8.72 -47.47 -19.58
N GLU A 34 -7.58 -48.11 -19.31
CA GLU A 34 -7.52 -49.18 -18.32
C GLU A 34 -7.87 -48.56 -16.98
N LYS A 35 -9.07 -48.92 -16.49
CA LYS A 35 -9.43 -48.77 -15.09
C LYS A 35 -8.33 -49.46 -14.28
N ILE A 36 -7.44 -48.67 -13.69
CA ILE A 36 -6.58 -49.12 -12.60
C ILE A 36 -7.52 -49.41 -11.42
N LEU A 37 -8.12 -50.60 -11.42
CA LEU A 37 -8.65 -51.19 -10.21
C LEU A 37 -7.41 -51.65 -9.43
N LEU A 38 -6.93 -50.80 -8.52
CA LEU A 38 -6.10 -51.27 -7.43
C LEU A 38 -6.94 -52.32 -6.71
N ASN A 39 -6.59 -53.59 -6.87
CA ASN A 39 -7.06 -54.64 -5.98
C ASN A 39 -6.61 -54.23 -4.58
N ALA A 40 -7.51 -53.62 -3.81
CA ALA A 40 -7.34 -53.46 -2.39
C ALA A 40 -7.34 -54.89 -1.83
N SER A 41 -6.14 -55.45 -1.63
CA SER A 41 -6.04 -56.69 -0.87
C SER A 41 -6.57 -56.39 0.52
N ASP A 42 -7.61 -57.14 0.92
CA ASP A 42 -8.25 -57.08 2.23
C ASP A 42 -7.30 -57.43 3.40
N GLU A 43 -6.01 -57.61 3.14
CA GLU A 43 -4.99 -57.92 4.15
C GLU A 43 -4.48 -56.71 4.93
N TYR A 44 -4.69 -55.47 4.44
CA TYR A 44 -4.29 -54.27 5.19
C TYR A 44 -5.32 -53.80 6.24
N ALA A 45 -6.46 -54.47 6.36
CA ALA A 45 -7.56 -54.08 7.25
C ALA A 45 -7.34 -54.42 8.74
N LYS A 46 -6.20 -55.02 9.13
CA LYS A 46 -5.94 -55.43 10.53
C LYS A 46 -4.68 -54.84 11.17
N ILE A 47 -4.12 -53.77 10.60
CA ILE A 47 -3.14 -52.96 11.34
C ILE A 47 -3.95 -52.09 12.32
N VAL A 48 -4.03 -52.53 13.58
CA VAL A 48 -4.52 -51.69 14.67
C VAL A 48 -3.52 -50.56 14.85
N ILE A 49 -3.80 -49.42 14.22
CA ILE A 49 -3.01 -48.21 14.40
C ILE A 49 -3.09 -47.87 15.90
N PRO A 50 -1.97 -47.81 16.63
CA PRO A 50 -2.02 -47.45 18.05
C PRO A 50 -2.65 -46.06 18.18
N PRO A 51 -3.43 -45.80 19.24
CA PRO A 51 -3.96 -44.47 19.48
C PRO A 51 -2.76 -43.51 19.55
N ARG A 52 -2.68 -42.56 18.61
CA ARG A 52 -1.63 -41.54 18.64
C ARG A 52 -1.75 -40.81 19.98
N PRO A 53 -0.66 -40.71 20.78
CA PRO A 53 -0.66 -39.88 21.97
C PRO A 53 -1.20 -38.51 21.58
N GLY A 54 -2.24 -38.06 22.29
CA GLY A 54 -2.92 -36.80 22.00
C GLY A 54 -1.87 -35.73 21.76
N ILE A 55 -1.81 -35.21 20.54
CA ILE A 55 -1.05 -34.02 20.25
C ILE A 55 -1.72 -32.96 21.12
N TYR A 56 -1.14 -32.66 22.28
CA TYR A 56 -1.48 -31.49 23.06
C TYR A 56 -1.08 -30.29 22.20
N GLY A 57 -1.92 -29.98 21.22
CA GLY A 57 -1.77 -28.84 20.35
C GLY A 57 -1.85 -27.62 21.24
N ILE A 58 -0.72 -26.95 21.41
CA ILE A 58 -0.68 -25.63 22.03
C ILE A 58 -1.53 -24.74 21.12
N THR A 59 -2.79 -24.53 21.49
CA THR A 59 -3.66 -23.61 20.76
C THR A 59 -3.29 -22.22 21.24
N ILE A 60 -2.48 -21.52 20.44
CA ILE A 60 -2.21 -20.10 20.68
C ILE A 60 -3.49 -19.33 20.33
N THR A 61 -4.42 -19.29 21.27
CA THR A 61 -5.60 -18.43 21.20
C THR A 61 -5.18 -17.04 21.63
N GLY A 62 -5.14 -16.11 20.68
CA GLY A 62 -4.94 -14.69 20.94
C GLY A 62 -5.77 -13.87 19.98
N GLU A 63 -6.21 -12.69 20.41
CA GLU A 63 -6.85 -11.74 19.51
C GLU A 63 -5.88 -11.33 18.41
N ILE A 64 -6.38 -11.19 17.18
CA ILE A 64 -5.60 -10.71 16.04
C ILE A 64 -5.11 -9.30 16.36
N ILE A 65 -3.78 -9.12 16.54
CA ILE A 65 -3.18 -7.82 16.79
C ILE A 65 -3.24 -7.01 15.48
N LYS A 66 -4.22 -6.10 15.39
CA LYS A 66 -4.31 -5.15 14.27
C LYS A 66 -3.25 -4.06 14.43
N PRO A 67 -2.49 -3.72 13.37
CA PRO A 67 -1.54 -2.62 13.43
C PRO A 67 -2.27 -1.28 13.59
N LEU A 68 -1.69 -0.38 14.39
CA LEU A 68 -2.20 0.99 14.53
C LEU A 68 -1.59 1.85 13.42
N ILE A 69 -2.42 2.61 12.70
CA ILE A 69 -1.98 3.44 11.58
C ILE A 69 -2.19 4.91 11.93
N PHE A 70 -1.10 5.65 12.08
CA PHE A 70 -1.11 7.09 12.27
C PHE A 70 -1.30 7.80 10.93
N SER A 71 -2.50 8.34 10.70
CA SER A 71 -2.87 8.99 9.44
C SER A 71 -4.00 10.00 9.64
N ILE A 72 -4.23 10.86 8.66
CA ILE A 72 -5.38 11.78 8.66
C ILE A 72 -6.68 10.96 8.54
N ILE A 73 -7.62 11.18 9.46
CA ILE A 73 -8.94 10.54 9.53
C ILE A 73 -10.00 11.42 8.86
N GLY A 74 -10.88 10.79 8.09
CA GLY A 74 -12.18 11.36 7.70
C GLY A 74 -12.12 12.20 6.43
N LYS A 75 -12.74 11.74 5.34
CA LYS A 75 -12.82 12.52 4.09
C LYS A 75 -13.84 13.66 4.14
N ALA A 76 -14.81 13.62 5.05
CA ALA A 76 -15.95 14.54 5.05
C ALA A 76 -15.66 15.90 5.70
N THR A 77 -14.65 15.99 6.57
CA THR A 77 -14.33 17.22 7.34
C THR A 77 -12.95 17.78 7.04
N VAL A 78 -12.14 17.05 6.26
CA VAL A 78 -10.77 17.41 5.92
C VAL A 78 -10.75 18.08 4.56
N THR A 79 -10.31 19.33 4.53
CA THR A 79 -10.12 20.10 3.31
C THR A 79 -8.77 19.72 2.68
N ALA A 80 -8.81 19.34 1.41
CA ALA A 80 -7.60 19.14 0.64
C ALA A 80 -6.94 20.50 0.35
N LEU A 81 -5.63 20.60 0.60
CA LEU A 81 -4.86 21.73 0.10
C LEU A 81 -4.67 21.57 -1.41
N ASP A 82 -5.08 22.56 -2.18
CA ASP A 82 -4.86 22.55 -3.63
C ASP A 82 -3.47 23.12 -3.95
N TRP A 83 -2.58 22.26 -4.42
CA TRP A 83 -1.20 22.62 -4.73
C TRP A 83 -1.09 23.66 -5.85
N GLU A 84 -1.99 23.60 -6.83
CA GLU A 84 -1.95 24.47 -8.02
C GLU A 84 -2.40 25.90 -7.69
N ARG A 85 -3.13 26.10 -6.59
CA ARG A 85 -3.58 27.42 -6.13
C ARG A 85 -2.52 28.20 -5.35
N LEU A 86 -1.41 27.55 -5.00
CA LEU A 86 -0.35 28.19 -4.25
C LEU A 86 0.63 28.89 -5.20
N ASP A 87 1.19 30.03 -4.77
CA ASP A 87 2.25 30.72 -5.51
C ASP A 87 3.44 29.78 -5.76
N SER A 88 3.78 29.57 -7.03
CA SER A 88 4.87 28.71 -7.51
C SER A 88 6.25 28.96 -6.87
N ARG A 89 6.47 30.15 -6.30
CA ARG A 89 7.72 30.52 -5.63
C ARG A 89 7.64 30.49 -4.11
N ALA A 90 6.47 30.17 -3.55
CA ALA A 90 6.26 30.23 -2.12
C ALA A 90 7.12 29.23 -1.35
N VAL A 91 7.63 29.70 -0.22
CA VAL A 91 8.35 28.90 0.75
C VAL A 91 7.70 29.11 2.11
N VAL A 92 7.05 28.07 2.62
CA VAL A 92 6.28 28.15 3.88
C VAL A 92 6.75 27.07 4.84
N LYS A 93 7.16 27.48 6.05
CA LYS A 93 7.47 26.59 7.18
C LYS A 93 6.35 26.70 8.20
N VAL A 94 5.80 25.56 8.60
CA VAL A 94 4.73 25.48 9.60
C VAL A 94 5.19 24.57 10.73
N THR A 95 5.12 25.05 11.96
CA THR A 95 5.23 24.24 13.17
C THR A 95 3.84 24.10 13.76
N ALA A 96 3.42 22.86 14.01
CA ALA A 96 2.12 22.58 14.61
C ALA A 96 2.24 21.54 15.73
N LYS A 97 1.23 21.49 16.58
CA LYS A 97 1.12 20.53 17.68
C LYS A 97 -0.12 19.66 17.48
N ILE A 98 0.05 18.36 17.64
CA ILE A 98 -1.03 17.37 17.64
C ILE A 98 -1.44 17.12 19.09
N ASP A 99 -2.73 17.37 19.38
CA ASP A 99 -3.31 17.15 20.70
C ASP A 99 -3.71 15.67 20.92
N GLU A 100 -4.27 15.37 22.11
CA GLU A 100 -4.70 14.01 22.47
C GLU A 100 -5.86 13.47 21.63
N ARG A 101 -6.58 14.36 20.94
CA ARG A 101 -7.68 14.02 20.03
C ARG A 101 -7.21 13.93 18.57
N GLY A 102 -5.92 14.11 18.32
CA GLY A 102 -5.33 14.11 16.98
C GLY A 102 -5.57 15.41 16.20
N ARG A 103 -6.11 16.46 16.82
CA ARG A 103 -6.30 17.76 16.15
C ARG A 103 -4.98 18.49 16.05
N LEU A 104 -4.79 19.14 14.91
CA LEU A 104 -3.61 19.91 14.61
C LEU A 104 -3.82 21.39 14.93
N THR A 105 -2.97 21.94 15.80
CA THR A 105 -2.97 23.36 16.15
C THR A 105 -1.65 23.98 15.70
N ILE A 106 -1.72 24.98 14.83
CA ILE A 106 -0.54 25.69 14.33
C ILE A 106 0.04 26.56 15.45
N THR A 107 1.31 26.37 15.76
CA THR A 107 2.02 27.14 16.81
C THR A 107 2.90 28.24 16.21
N GLU A 108 3.48 28.01 15.04
CA GLU A 108 4.32 28.99 14.34
C GLU A 108 4.18 28.80 12.83
N MET A 109 4.17 29.90 12.08
CA MET A 109 4.20 29.88 10.63
C MET A 109 5.13 30.96 10.09
N ARG A 110 6.00 30.59 9.14
CA ARG A 110 6.87 31.52 8.41
C ARG A 110 6.63 31.36 6.92
N SER A 111 6.10 32.40 6.28
CA SER A 111 5.70 32.38 4.87
C SER A 111 6.67 33.12 3.93
N GLY A 112 7.75 33.72 4.45
CA GLY A 112 8.79 34.35 3.61
C GLY A 112 8.29 35.49 2.70
N GLY A 113 7.18 36.15 3.03
CA GLY A 113 6.53 37.16 2.19
C GLY A 113 5.35 36.64 1.37
N HIS A 114 5.09 35.34 1.36
CA HIS A 114 3.99 34.70 0.64
C HIS A 114 2.77 34.49 1.56
N THR A 115 2.19 35.59 2.06
CA THR A 115 1.10 35.57 3.06
C THR A 115 -0.13 34.79 2.58
N GLU A 116 -0.51 34.92 1.31
CA GLU A 116 -1.65 34.20 0.73
C GLU A 116 -1.44 32.69 0.74
N ALA A 117 -0.27 32.22 0.33
CA ALA A 117 0.08 30.80 0.41
C ALA A 117 0.07 30.30 1.86
N GLY A 118 0.57 31.10 2.79
CA GLY A 118 0.50 30.82 4.23
C GLY A 118 -0.93 30.65 4.74
N LEU A 119 -1.84 31.55 4.33
CA LEU A 119 -3.25 31.50 4.71
C LEU A 119 -3.92 30.21 4.21
N LEU A 120 -3.80 29.91 2.92
CA LEU A 120 -4.38 28.70 2.30
C LEU A 120 -3.85 27.42 2.96
N ILE A 121 -2.55 27.37 3.24
CA ILE A 121 -1.94 26.25 3.96
C ILE A 121 -2.52 26.15 5.37
N SER A 122 -2.64 27.27 6.09
CA SER A 122 -3.15 27.29 7.45
C SER A 122 -4.60 26.77 7.53
N GLU A 123 -5.46 27.22 6.63
CA GLU A 123 -6.87 26.82 6.56
C GLU A 123 -6.99 25.32 6.30
N ALA A 124 -6.23 24.78 5.34
CA ALA A 124 -6.24 23.35 5.06
C ALA A 124 -5.73 22.55 6.26
N LEU A 125 -4.57 22.90 6.82
CA LEU A 125 -3.96 22.19 7.95
C LEU A 125 -4.85 22.14 9.19
N GLN A 126 -5.59 23.22 9.48
CA GLN A 126 -6.51 23.27 10.63
C GLN A 126 -7.66 22.27 10.53
N THR A 127 -8.01 21.85 9.30
CA THR A 127 -9.04 20.81 9.10
C THR A 127 -8.51 19.40 9.28
N TRP A 128 -7.19 19.21 9.30
CA TRP A 128 -6.59 17.88 9.36
C TRP A 128 -6.67 17.32 10.78
N ILE A 129 -7.27 16.14 10.90
CA ILE A 129 -7.41 15.40 12.16
C ILE A 129 -6.67 14.08 11.97
N TYR A 130 -5.67 13.82 12.79
CA TYR A 130 -4.91 12.58 12.78
C TYR A 130 -5.52 11.52 13.69
N ALA A 131 -5.21 10.26 13.42
CA ALA A 131 -5.49 9.20 14.36
C ALA A 131 -4.77 9.45 15.69
N PRO A 132 -5.46 9.37 16.85
CA PRO A 132 -4.94 9.83 18.14
C PRO A 132 -3.95 8.84 18.78
N TYR A 133 -2.96 8.38 18.00
CA TYR A 133 -1.94 7.42 18.41
C TYR A 133 -0.58 8.08 18.75
N LYS A 134 -0.33 9.27 18.20
CA LYS A 134 0.85 10.08 18.47
C LYS A 134 0.43 11.51 18.83
N THR A 135 1.20 12.15 19.70
CA THR A 135 0.99 13.54 20.14
C THR A 135 2.33 14.29 20.13
N GLY A 136 2.31 15.62 20.06
CA GLY A 136 3.54 16.41 20.10
C GLY A 136 3.69 17.31 18.88
N THR A 137 4.93 17.69 18.58
CA THR A 137 5.22 18.68 17.53
C THR A 137 5.44 17.99 16.19
N ILE A 138 4.78 18.50 15.16
CA ILE A 138 4.98 18.13 13.76
C ILE A 138 5.34 19.40 12.98
N LYS A 139 6.27 19.29 12.03
CA LYS A 139 6.63 20.43 11.18
C LYS A 139 6.43 20.09 9.71
N PHE A 140 5.99 21.08 8.95
CA PHE A 140 5.82 21.01 7.51
C PHE A 140 6.68 22.08 6.85
N PHE A 141 7.40 21.68 5.82
CA PHE A 141 8.14 22.59 4.97
C PHE A 141 7.66 22.46 3.54
N PHE A 142 6.94 23.49 3.09
CA PHE A 142 6.42 23.65 1.74
C PHE A 142 7.45 24.45 0.94
N ASN A 143 8.09 23.80 -0.02
CA ASN A 143 9.07 24.39 -0.92
C ASN A 143 8.57 24.25 -2.36
N LEU A 144 7.69 25.16 -2.78
CA LEU A 144 7.02 25.11 -4.07
C LEU A 144 7.94 25.25 -5.29
N PRO A 145 9.01 26.06 -5.28
CA PRO A 145 9.90 26.17 -6.44
C PRO A 145 10.81 24.94 -6.63
N SER A 146 10.81 24.00 -5.68
CA SER A 146 11.65 22.81 -5.73
C SER A 146 11.28 21.89 -6.89
N LYS A 147 12.30 21.49 -7.67
CA LYS A 147 12.18 20.39 -8.63
C LYS A 147 12.23 19.00 -7.96
N GLY A 148 12.63 18.94 -6.69
CA GLY A 148 12.73 17.71 -5.90
C GLY A 148 11.62 17.63 -4.87
N ARG A 149 11.99 17.42 -3.60
CA ARG A 149 11.02 17.40 -2.49
C ARG A 149 10.36 18.76 -2.35
N LYS A 150 9.03 18.78 -2.55
CA LYS A 150 8.17 19.95 -2.45
C LYS A 150 7.52 20.08 -1.08
N LEU A 151 7.26 18.96 -0.43
CA LEU A 151 6.82 18.91 0.96
C LEU A 151 7.77 18.06 1.78
N ILE A 152 8.24 18.58 2.91
CA ILE A 152 8.98 17.81 3.90
C ILE A 152 8.19 17.82 5.22
N ILE A 153 7.93 16.63 5.76
CA ILE A 153 7.22 16.45 7.02
C ILE A 153 8.20 15.92 8.06
N ASP A 154 8.41 16.69 9.12
CA ASP A 154 9.24 16.33 10.27
C ASP A 154 8.37 15.78 11.40
N LEU A 155 8.56 14.50 11.70
CA LEU A 155 7.85 13.75 12.74
C LEU A 155 8.66 13.58 14.03
N SER A 156 9.89 14.11 14.09
CA SER A 156 10.80 13.89 15.22
C SER A 156 10.27 14.39 16.56
N GLY A 157 9.37 15.38 16.54
CA GLY A 157 8.70 15.91 17.72
C GLY A 157 7.46 15.13 18.18
N LEU A 158 7.06 14.09 17.45
CA LEU A 158 5.90 13.26 17.79
C LEU A 158 6.30 12.13 18.74
N LYS A 159 5.47 11.89 19.74
CA LYS A 159 5.62 10.84 20.75
C LYS A 159 4.40 9.93 20.71
N ARG A 160 4.63 8.62 20.89
CA ARG A 160 3.56 7.65 21.14
C ARG A 160 2.77 8.10 22.37
N LYS A 161 1.44 7.96 22.30
CA LYS A 161 0.56 8.25 23.42
C LYS A 161 0.72 7.18 24.52
N ASN A 162 0.71 7.60 25.78
CA ASN A 162 1.06 6.73 26.93
C ASN A 162 0.07 5.57 27.16
N ASP A 163 -1.15 5.68 26.65
CA ASP A 163 -2.21 4.66 26.73
C ASP A 163 -2.01 3.50 25.75
N ILE A 164 -1.05 3.60 24.82
CA ILE A 164 -0.78 2.56 23.83
C ILE A 164 0.38 1.69 24.32
N PRO A 165 0.17 0.36 24.45
CA PRO A 165 1.22 -0.56 24.85
C PRO A 165 2.45 -0.47 23.94
N PRO A 166 3.68 -0.52 24.49
CA PRO A 166 4.88 -0.32 23.70
C PRO A 166 5.09 -1.39 22.63
N GLU A 167 4.54 -2.59 22.84
CA GLU A 167 4.62 -3.75 21.94
C GLU A 167 3.75 -3.58 20.69
N LYS A 168 2.74 -2.71 20.70
CA LYS A 168 1.85 -2.49 19.55
C LYS A 168 2.49 -1.52 18.55
N PRO A 169 2.96 -1.97 17.37
CA PRO A 169 3.60 -1.08 16.41
C PRO A 169 2.60 -0.03 15.90
N ILE A 170 3.10 1.20 15.73
CA ILE A 170 2.35 2.30 15.11
C ILE A 170 3.06 2.63 13.79
N TYR A 171 2.38 2.41 12.68
CA TYR A 171 2.89 2.72 11.34
C TYR A 171 2.41 4.10 10.89
N ASP A 172 3.26 4.81 10.16
CA ASP A 172 2.89 6.07 9.54
C ASP A 172 2.16 5.79 8.22
N GLY A 173 0.91 6.27 8.12
CA GLY A 173 0.08 6.15 6.94
C GLY A 173 0.08 7.44 6.13
N ARG A 174 -1.12 7.89 5.71
CA ARG A 174 -1.28 9.14 4.99
C ARG A 174 -1.15 10.35 5.92
N LEU A 175 -0.03 11.07 5.82
CA LEU A 175 0.29 12.22 6.67
C LEU A 175 -0.13 13.58 6.10
N TYR A 176 -0.56 13.62 4.85
CA TYR A 176 -0.94 14.85 4.15
C TYR A 176 -2.16 14.62 3.26
N PHE A 177 -2.96 15.68 3.08
CA PHE A 177 -4.09 15.68 2.17
C PHE A 177 -4.00 16.88 1.23
N ILE A 178 -3.25 16.70 0.14
CA ILE A 178 -2.93 17.75 -0.83
C ILE A 178 -3.24 17.21 -2.22
N ASN A 179 -3.99 18.00 -3.01
CA ASN A 179 -4.27 17.71 -4.42
C ASN A 179 -3.15 18.30 -5.28
N GLY A 180 -2.75 17.61 -6.35
CA GLY A 180 -1.72 18.10 -7.29
C GLY A 180 -0.26 17.86 -6.86
N ILE A 181 -0.01 17.33 -5.65
CA ILE A 181 1.33 16.87 -5.25
C ILE A 181 1.47 15.36 -5.49
N ARG A 182 2.62 14.93 -6.01
CA ARG A 182 2.94 13.51 -6.17
C ARG A 182 3.60 12.96 -4.91
N THR A 183 3.43 11.66 -4.65
CA THR A 183 4.04 11.02 -3.47
C THR A 183 5.56 11.13 -3.46
N GLU A 184 6.20 11.08 -4.63
CA GLU A 184 7.65 11.25 -4.81
C GLU A 184 8.16 12.65 -4.44
N ASP A 185 7.28 13.66 -4.51
CA ASP A 185 7.59 15.04 -4.14
C ASP A 185 7.49 15.27 -2.62
N VAL A 186 7.06 14.25 -1.86
CA VAL A 186 6.92 14.32 -0.40
C VAL A 186 8.02 13.54 0.29
N GLY A 187 8.79 14.23 1.14
CA GLY A 187 9.79 13.62 2.00
C GLY A 187 9.34 13.54 3.46
N ILE A 188 9.71 12.46 4.13
CA ILE A 188 9.67 12.37 5.59
C ILE A 188 11.11 12.56 6.09
N GLY A 189 11.33 13.50 7.01
CA GLY A 189 12.65 13.75 7.59
C GLY A 189 12.76 15.10 8.29
N THR A 190 13.88 15.28 9.00
CA THR A 190 14.21 16.54 9.66
C THR A 190 14.74 17.54 8.64
N PHE A 191 14.22 18.76 8.68
CA PHE A 191 14.84 19.90 7.99
C PHE A 191 15.50 20.80 9.05
N LEU A 192 16.80 21.05 8.88
CA LEU A 192 17.58 22.00 9.66
C LEU A 192 17.37 23.42 9.11
#